data_AF-A0A699W4V6-F1
#
_entry.id   AF-A0A699W4V6-F1
#
_cell.length_a   1.000
_cell.length_b   1.000
_cell.length_c   1.000
_cell.angle_alpha   90.00
_cell.angle_beta   90.00
_cell.angle_gamma   90.00
#
_symmetry.space_group_name_H-M   'P 1'
#
loop_
_entity.id
_entity.type
_entity.pdbx_description
1 polymer ?
#
loop_
_entity_poly.entity_id
_entity_poly.type
_entity_poly.pdbx_seq_one_letter_code
_entity_poly.pdbx_strand_id
1 'polypeptide(L)'
;NTANPSAVSAARVKAARLSAVSAARITDVKSSAVTAVQHNHTKKVWRPKTLVLDHVFRTASTSTTLKRFDYNDALGRSKSVMAWVPKRN
;
A
#
# COMPACT_ATOMS: atom_id res chain seq x y z
N ASN A 1 9.78 34.78 35.73
CA ASN A 1 10.52 34.34 34.52
C ASN A 1 9.77 34.79 33.28
N THR A 2 10.00 36.02 32.85
CA THR A 2 9.26 36.64 31.74
C THR A 2 10.04 36.40 30.45
N ALA A 3 9.54 35.53 29.57
CA ALA A 3 10.19 35.27 28.28
C ALA A 3 10.05 36.50 27.37
N ASN A 4 11.16 36.99 26.83
CA ASN A 4 11.19 38.15 25.95
C ASN A 4 10.40 37.88 24.65
N PRO A 5 9.35 38.65 24.34
CA PRO A 5 8.51 38.44 23.14
C PRO A 5 9.28 38.61 21.81
N SER A 6 10.38 39.36 21.81
CA SER A 6 11.27 39.51 20.66
C SER A 6 12.01 38.21 20.33
N ALA A 7 12.47 37.47 21.35
CA ALA A 7 13.15 36.19 21.17
C ALA A 7 12.22 35.11 20.59
N VAL A 8 10.97 35.09 21.04
CA VAL A 8 9.93 34.18 20.52
C VAL A 8 9.61 34.49 19.06
N SER A 9 9.52 35.77 18.70
CA SER A 9 9.29 36.22 17.33
C SER A 9 10.43 35.80 16.39
N ALA A 10 11.68 35.98 16.83
CA ALA A 10 12.85 35.57 16.06
C ALA A 10 12.90 34.04 15.84
N ALA A 11 12.58 33.25 16.87
CA ALA A 11 12.53 31.79 16.78
C ALA A 11 11.46 31.30 15.77
N ARG A 12 10.28 31.93 15.78
CA ARG A 12 9.18 31.60 14.85
C ARG A 12 9.54 31.91 13.41
N VAL A 13 10.20 33.05 13.16
CA VAL A 13 10.67 33.43 11.83
C VAL A 13 11.73 32.43 11.32
N LYS A 14 12.66 31.99 12.17
CA LYS A 14 13.67 31.00 11.80
C LYS A 14 13.05 29.64 11.46
N ALA A 15 12.09 29.18 12.25
CA ALA A 15 11.37 27.92 12.00
C ALA A 15 10.56 27.98 10.69
N ALA A 16 9.86 29.09 10.43
CA ALA A 16 9.10 29.28 9.19
C ALA A 16 10.01 29.28 7.95
N ARG A 17 11.19 29.91 8.03
CA ARG A 17 12.18 29.90 6.94
C ARG A 17 12.72 28.50 6.66
N LEU A 18 13.01 27.71 7.70
CA LEU A 18 13.47 26.32 7.53
C LEU A 18 12.39 25.43 6.90
N SER A 19 11.12 25.61 7.28
CA SER A 19 9.98 24.90 6.69
C SER A 19 9.79 25.26 5.21
N ALA A 20 9.87 26.55 4.87
CA ALA A 20 9.78 27.02 3.48
C ALA A 20 10.92 26.47 2.61
N VAL A 21 12.15 26.44 3.13
CA VAL A 21 13.32 25.86 2.44
C VAL A 21 13.18 24.34 2.27
N SER A 22 12.54 23.64 3.21
CA SER A 22 12.24 22.21 3.07
C SER A 22 11.19 21.95 2.00
N ALA A 23 10.11 22.74 1.98
CA ALA A 23 9.04 22.61 0.99
C ALA A 23 9.55 22.90 -0.44
N ALA A 24 10.38 23.92 -0.62
CA ALA A 24 10.97 24.26 -1.92
C ALA A 24 11.92 23.18 -2.48
N ARG A 25 12.49 22.33 -1.62
CA ARG A 25 13.36 21.22 -2.06
C ARG A 25 12.60 19.96 -2.49
N ILE A 26 11.32 19.84 -2.13
CA ILE A 26 10.49 18.67 -2.50
C ILE A 26 9.95 18.79 -3.93
N THR A 27 9.97 19.98 -4.54
CA THR A 27 9.42 20.23 -5.88
C THR A 27 10.38 19.99 -7.05
N ASP A 28 11.64 19.60 -6.80
CA ASP A 28 12.63 19.38 -7.87
C ASP A 28 13.10 17.92 -8.02
N VAL A 29 12.32 16.96 -7.52
CA VAL A 29 12.49 15.56 -7.93
C VAL A 29 11.75 15.36 -9.24
N LYS A 30 12.48 15.51 -10.34
CA LYS A 30 12.06 15.14 -11.69
C LYS A 30 11.46 13.74 -11.67
N SER A 31 10.15 13.62 -11.90
CA SER A 31 9.52 12.32 -12.16
C SER A 31 10.26 11.68 -13.33
N SER A 32 10.89 10.53 -13.10
CA SER A 32 11.51 9.76 -14.18
C SER A 32 10.43 9.40 -15.18
N ALA A 33 10.40 10.08 -16.32
CA ALA A 33 9.47 9.79 -17.40
C ALA A 33 9.87 8.43 -17.98
N VAL A 34 9.17 7.38 -17.58
CA VAL A 34 9.29 6.05 -18.17
C VAL A 34 8.72 6.14 -19.58
N THR A 35 9.61 6.31 -20.57
CA THR A 35 9.25 6.19 -21.97
C THR A 35 8.90 4.73 -22.25
N ALA A 36 7.61 4.43 -22.34
CA ALA A 36 7.14 3.15 -22.84
C ALA A 36 7.48 3.07 -24.34
N VAL A 37 8.58 2.42 -24.68
CA VAL A 37 8.89 2.03 -26.06
C VAL A 37 7.83 1.04 -26.51
N GLN A 38 6.93 1.48 -27.39
CA GLN A 38 5.92 0.64 -27.98
C GLN A 38 6.59 -0.26 -29.04
N HIS A 39 7.06 -1.42 -28.60
CA HIS A 39 7.65 -2.44 -29.45
C HIS A 39 6.52 -3.10 -30.27
N ASN A 40 6.19 -2.51 -31.42
CA ASN A 40 5.20 -2.99 -32.39
C ASN A 40 5.74 -4.20 -33.19
N HIS A 41 6.16 -5.25 -32.50
CA HIS A 41 6.50 -6.50 -33.15
C HIS A 41 5.29 -7.42 -33.07
N THR A 42 4.57 -7.48 -34.18
CA THR A 42 3.70 -8.57 -34.64
C THR A 42 2.88 -9.24 -33.52
N LYS A 43 1.64 -8.79 -33.33
CA LYS A 43 0.62 -9.30 -32.38
C LYS A 43 0.86 -10.76 -31.95
N LYS A 44 1.60 -10.97 -30.85
CA LYS A 44 1.57 -12.22 -30.10
C LYS A 44 0.45 -12.11 -29.09
N VAL A 45 -0.73 -12.57 -29.49
CA VAL A 45 -1.86 -12.76 -28.59
C VAL A 45 -1.51 -13.88 -27.63
N TRP A 46 -1.23 -13.54 -26.37
CA TRP A 46 -1.09 -14.53 -25.31
C TRP A 46 -2.47 -15.10 -24.98
N ARG A 47 -2.67 -16.39 -25.26
CA ARG A 47 -3.82 -17.17 -24.80
C ARG A 47 -3.37 -17.94 -23.56
N PRO A 48 -3.83 -17.60 -22.34
CA PRO A 48 -3.54 -18.43 -21.17
C PRO A 48 -4.19 -19.80 -21.38
N LYS A 49 -3.39 -20.87 -21.45
CA LYS A 49 -3.89 -22.24 -21.63
C LYS A 49 -4.45 -22.80 -20.31
N THR A 50 -4.02 -22.30 -19.16
CA THR A 50 -4.43 -22.79 -17.83
C THR A 50 -4.15 -21.74 -16.76
N LEU A 51 -5.16 -21.42 -15.92
CA LEU A 51 -5.02 -20.58 -14.70
C LEU A 51 -4.40 -21.37 -13.54
N VAL A 52 -3.29 -22.08 -13.77
CA VAL A 52 -2.56 -22.73 -12.67
C VAL A 52 -1.48 -21.76 -12.23
N LEU A 53 -1.89 -20.84 -11.35
CA LEU A 53 -0.98 -20.07 -10.53
C LEU A 53 -0.43 -21.03 -9.47
N ASP A 54 0.58 -21.84 -9.82
CA ASP A 54 1.23 -22.74 -8.88
C ASP A 54 2.18 -21.94 -7.99
N HIS A 55 1.60 -21.21 -7.03
CA HIS A 55 2.35 -20.60 -5.96
C HIS A 55 2.46 -21.61 -4.81
N VAL A 56 3.30 -22.63 -5.01
CA VAL A 56 3.70 -23.54 -3.93
C VAL A 56 4.57 -22.74 -2.96
N PHE A 57 3.95 -22.18 -1.92
CA PHE A 57 4.69 -21.75 -0.74
C PHE A 57 5.27 -23.02 -0.10
N ARG A 58 6.54 -23.27 -0.41
CA ARG A 58 7.37 -24.36 0.09
C ARG A 58 7.74 -24.13 1.57
N THR A 59 6.75 -24.07 2.47
CA THR A 59 6.92 -24.30 3.92
C THR A 59 5.55 -24.60 4.56
N ALA A 60 5.39 -25.78 5.14
CA ALA A 60 4.19 -26.37 5.77
C ALA A 60 3.16 -27.01 4.80
N SER A 61 3.29 -28.33 4.64
CA SER A 61 2.39 -29.25 3.94
C SER A 61 1.02 -29.43 4.61
N THR A 62 0.45 -28.36 5.15
CA THR A 62 -0.93 -28.28 5.62
C THR A 62 -1.66 -27.30 4.73
N SER A 63 -2.40 -27.82 3.74
CA SER A 63 -3.28 -26.98 2.93
C SER A 63 -4.25 -26.24 3.86
N THR A 64 -4.19 -24.91 3.90
CA THR A 64 -5.26 -24.11 4.54
C THR A 64 -6.24 -23.71 3.44
N THR A 65 -7.54 -23.82 3.72
CA THR A 65 -8.60 -23.37 2.81
C THR A 65 -9.14 -22.05 3.33
N LEU A 66 -9.24 -21.05 2.45
CA LEU A 66 -9.91 -19.79 2.74
C LEU A 66 -11.43 -20.02 2.69
N LYS A 67 -12.12 -19.89 3.81
CA LYS A 67 -13.58 -20.10 3.91
C LYS A 67 -14.29 -18.80 4.33
N ARG A 68 -15.51 -18.63 3.81
CA ARG A 68 -16.48 -17.62 4.27
C ARG A 68 -17.35 -18.22 5.37
N PHE A 69 -17.53 -17.49 6.46
CA PHE A 69 -18.45 -17.83 7.53
C PHE A 69 -19.47 -16.72 7.68
N ASP A 70 -20.73 -17.07 7.48
CA ASP A 70 -21.85 -16.15 7.67
C ASP A 70 -22.36 -16.24 9.12
N TYR A 71 -22.65 -15.10 9.72
CA TYR A 71 -23.21 -15.00 11.07
C TYR A 71 -24.11 -13.77 11.20
N ASN A 72 -25.01 -13.78 12.18
CA ASN A 72 -25.79 -12.61 12.56
C ASN A 72 -25.16 -11.94 13.78
N ASP A 73 -24.97 -10.62 13.73
CA ASP A 73 -24.50 -9.88 14.90
C ASP A 73 -25.61 -9.70 15.96
N ALA A 74 -25.26 -9.13 17.11
CA ALA A 74 -26.21 -8.91 18.22
C ALA A 74 -27.40 -7.99 17.84
N LEU A 75 -27.30 -7.28 16.72
CA LEU A 75 -28.34 -6.41 16.18
C LEU A 75 -29.12 -7.08 15.03
N GLY A 76 -28.89 -8.37 14.78
CA GLY A 76 -29.56 -9.15 13.74
C GLY A 76 -29.08 -8.84 12.31
N ARG A 77 -27.95 -8.15 12.14
CA ARG A 77 -27.39 -7.89 10.81
C ARG A 77 -26.56 -9.08 10.34
N SER A 78 -26.79 -9.52 9.11
CA SER A 78 -25.99 -10.57 8.50
C SER A 78 -24.61 -10.05 8.09
N LYS A 79 -23.57 -10.73 8.55
CA LYS A 79 -22.16 -10.45 8.26
C LYS A 79 -21.47 -11.70 7.78
N SER A 80 -20.36 -11.52 7.08
CA SER A 80 -19.46 -12.61 6.68
C SER A 80 -18.03 -12.31 7.09
N VAL A 81 -17.30 -13.35 7.50
CA VAL A 81 -15.86 -13.28 7.78
C VAL A 81 -15.10 -14.29 6.93
N MET A 82 -13.96 -13.86 6.42
CA MET A 82 -13.01 -14.70 5.69
C MET A 82 -11.93 -15.16 6.66
N ALA A 83 -11.75 -16.47 6.80
CA ALA A 83 -10.72 -17.04 7.66
C ALA A 83 -9.97 -18.19 6.97
N TRP A 84 -8.67 -18.29 7.26
CA TRP A 84 -7.84 -19.42 6.86
C TRP A 84 -8.12 -20.60 7.78
N VAL A 85 -8.60 -21.71 7.21
CA VAL A 85 -8.94 -22.93 7.95
C VAL A 85 -7.97 -24.04 7.56
N PRO A 86 -7.16 -24.58 8.48
CA PRO A 86 -6.33 -25.76 8.22
C PRO A 86 -7.18 -26.95 7.76
N LYS A 87 -6.78 -27.60 6.66
CA LYS A 87 -7.41 -28.83 6.19
C LYS A 87 -7.02 -29.96 7.14
N ARG A 88 -8.02 -30.55 7.79
CA ARG A 88 -7.87 -31.75 8.61
C ARG A 88 -8.01 -32.94 7.66
N ASN A 89 -7.02 -33.82 7.61
CA ASN A 89 -7.08 -35.08 6.88
C ASN A 89 -7.73 -36.16 7.75
#